data_AF-A0A971XKA0-F1
#
_entry.id   AF-A0A971XKA0-F1
#
_cell.length_a   1.000
_cell.length_b   1.000
_cell.length_c   1.000
_cell.angle_alpha   90.00
_cell.angle_beta   90.00
_cell.angle_gamma   90.00
#
_symmetry.space_group_name_H-M   'P 1'
#
loop_
_entity.id
_entity.type
_entity.pdbx_description
1 polymer ?
#
loop_
_entity_poly.entity_id
_entity_poly.type
_entity_poly.pdbx_seq_one_letter_code
_entity_poly.pdbx_strand_id
1 'polypeptide(L)'
;MEKKRSSRIKFVVIAGYILVLTVLVFGLVAIYRHLVVFSENRIKNEDVSELLIVGNTLSKLYEIESDQNLFTAENAKQYFLKYDSIVPEINNHLDSLKQLTGDTARIAKLDTIQFLISDKKVNLEIVAILLDSIRQSPVITRQMESSYVPKELNREISDYLTSRNLNTPKRNESDTSVVLGERRGFLDRVRNVFVASQDSTIVIESKSVLAENDFKLVVDTIINKVRYSERLDLERQKQFQLAFILRQGEMSHTNRMLTARIDDLLKGIEQEELRKSLQLISDKKRALSGSQRTMLLVSSLALLIAY
;
A
#
# COMPACT_ATOMS: atom_id res chain seq x y z
N MET A 1 83.78 10.11 -63.51
CA MET A 1 83.12 10.74 -62.33
C MET A 1 81.59 10.59 -62.30
N GLU A 2 80.94 9.96 -63.29
CA GLU A 2 79.47 9.86 -63.36
C GLU A 2 78.80 8.84 -62.42
N LYS A 3 79.46 7.70 -62.13
CA LYS A 3 78.86 6.60 -61.33
C LYS A 3 78.54 7.01 -59.88
N LYS A 4 79.32 7.96 -59.31
CA LYS A 4 79.16 8.49 -57.94
C LYS A 4 78.00 9.49 -57.83
N ARG A 5 77.59 10.13 -58.93
CA ARG A 5 76.48 11.09 -58.98
C ARG A 5 75.13 10.37 -59.05
N SER A 6 75.04 9.28 -59.82
CA SER A 6 73.84 8.44 -59.93
C SER A 6 73.48 7.73 -58.61
N SER A 7 74.46 7.19 -57.86
CA SER A 7 74.16 6.52 -56.58
C SER A 7 73.68 7.52 -55.52
N ARG A 8 74.21 8.75 -55.53
CA ARG A 8 73.78 9.81 -54.63
C ARG A 8 72.35 10.25 -54.92
N ILE A 9 71.95 10.34 -56.20
CA ILE A 9 70.56 10.62 -56.59
C ILE A 9 69.63 9.48 -56.16
N LYS A 10 70.01 8.22 -56.41
CA LYS A 10 69.22 7.04 -55.96
C LYS A 10 69.05 7.02 -54.44
N PHE A 11 70.10 7.37 -53.67
CA PHE A 11 70.04 7.43 -52.21
C PHE A 11 69.14 8.56 -51.71
N VAL A 12 69.19 9.73 -52.35
CA VAL A 12 68.29 10.86 -52.03
C VAL A 12 66.83 10.51 -52.30
N VAL A 13 66.54 9.82 -53.41
CA VAL A 13 65.20 9.36 -53.75
C VAL A 13 64.68 8.33 -52.73
N ILE A 14 65.52 7.34 -52.36
CA ILE A 14 65.17 6.33 -51.34
C ILE A 14 64.95 6.98 -49.97
N ALA A 15 65.79 7.94 -49.59
CA ALA A 15 65.63 8.71 -48.35
C ALA A 15 64.33 9.52 -48.34
N GLY A 16 63.93 10.10 -49.48
CA GLY A 16 62.64 10.78 -49.63
C GLY A 16 61.45 9.86 -49.40
N TYR A 17 61.45 8.66 -50.00
CA TYR A 17 60.38 7.68 -49.78
C TYR A 17 60.29 7.19 -48.33
N ILE A 18 61.44 6.96 -47.67
CA ILE A 18 61.48 6.59 -46.25
C ILE A 18 60.92 7.73 -45.38
N LEU A 19 61.22 8.98 -45.71
CA LEU A 19 60.72 10.14 -44.97
C LEU A 19 59.19 10.27 -45.08
N VAL A 20 58.65 10.09 -46.28
CA VAL A 20 57.18 10.09 -46.50
C VAL A 20 56.51 8.98 -45.71
N LEU A 21 57.07 7.76 -45.74
CA LEU A 21 56.55 6.63 -44.96
C LEU A 21 56.53 6.94 -43.46
N THR A 22 57.60 7.57 -42.95
CA THR A 22 57.75 7.91 -41.53
C THR A 22 56.71 8.95 -41.10
N VAL A 23 56.49 9.99 -41.91
CA VAL A 23 55.46 11.00 -41.65
C VAL A 23 54.06 10.40 -41.68
N LEU A 24 53.79 9.47 -42.60
CA LEU A 24 52.50 8.81 -42.72
C LEU A 24 52.20 7.90 -41.52
N VAL A 25 53.19 7.13 -41.05
CA VAL A 25 53.08 6.31 -39.84
C VAL A 25 52.88 7.20 -38.60
N PHE A 26 53.64 8.29 -38.47
CA PHE A 26 53.51 9.19 -37.33
C PHE A 26 52.14 9.89 -37.30
N GLY A 27 51.62 10.29 -38.47
CA GLY A 27 50.27 10.84 -38.62
C GLY A 27 49.18 9.84 -38.21
N LEU A 28 49.31 8.59 -38.63
CA LEU A 28 48.41 7.50 -38.23
C LEU A 28 48.43 7.26 -36.71
N VAL A 29 49.62 7.25 -36.10
CA VAL A 29 49.78 7.06 -34.65
C VAL A 29 49.18 8.25 -33.87
N ALA A 30 49.38 9.48 -34.33
CA ALA A 30 48.80 10.67 -33.71
C ALA A 30 47.27 10.66 -33.77
N ILE A 31 46.70 10.28 -34.93
CA ILE A 31 45.25 10.13 -35.10
C ILE A 31 44.73 9.01 -34.20
N TYR A 32 45.39 7.85 -34.16
CA TYR A 32 45.03 6.72 -33.31
C TYR A 32 45.01 7.12 -31.84
N ARG A 33 46.04 7.81 -31.36
CA ARG A 33 46.11 8.28 -29.97
C ARG A 33 45.00 9.28 -29.63
N HIS A 34 44.68 10.20 -30.54
CA HIS A 34 43.55 11.11 -30.36
C HIS A 34 42.19 10.40 -30.38
N LEU A 35 42.03 9.37 -31.22
CA LEU A 35 40.81 8.56 -31.30
C LEU A 35 40.61 7.70 -30.05
N VAL A 36 41.67 7.07 -29.55
CA VAL A 36 41.63 6.24 -28.33
C VAL A 36 41.31 7.08 -27.11
N VAL A 37 41.98 8.22 -26.91
CA VAL A 37 41.68 9.13 -25.78
C VAL A 37 40.26 9.69 -25.86
N PHE A 38 39.74 9.94 -27.06
CA PHE A 38 38.35 10.38 -27.26
C PHE A 38 37.33 9.26 -27.03
N SER A 39 37.68 8.01 -27.33
CA SER A 39 36.84 6.83 -27.10
C SER A 39 36.78 6.45 -25.62
N GLU A 40 37.93 6.44 -24.95
CA GLU A 40 38.08 5.97 -23.57
C GLU A 40 37.44 6.95 -22.56
N ASN A 41 37.49 8.25 -22.84
CA ASN A 41 36.83 9.28 -22.01
C ASN A 41 35.31 9.39 -22.22
N ARG A 42 34.73 8.81 -23.30
CA ARG A 42 33.28 8.82 -23.55
C ARG A 42 32.55 7.56 -23.07
N ILE A 43 33.26 6.45 -22.87
CA ILE A 43 32.69 5.17 -22.41
C ILE A 43 32.84 5.04 -20.89
N LYS A 44 32.83 6.15 -20.16
CA LYS A 44 32.36 6.11 -18.77
C LYS A 44 30.84 6.10 -18.83
N ASN A 45 30.30 4.88 -18.78
CA ASN A 45 28.89 4.51 -18.77
C ASN A 45 28.04 5.13 -17.64
N GLU A 46 28.44 6.24 -17.01
CA GLU A 46 27.72 6.83 -15.87
C GLU A 46 26.38 7.46 -16.30
N ASP A 47 26.35 8.12 -17.46
CA ASP A 47 25.19 8.89 -17.95
C ASP A 47 24.02 8.00 -18.42
N VAL A 48 24.29 6.91 -19.15
CA VAL A 48 23.27 5.92 -19.55
C VAL A 48 22.81 5.08 -18.35
N SER A 49 23.69 4.88 -17.35
CA SER A 49 23.32 4.21 -16.11
C SER A 49 22.31 5.02 -15.30
N GLU A 50 22.42 6.35 -15.27
CA GLU A 50 21.53 7.17 -14.45
C GLU A 50 20.06 7.13 -14.93
N LEU A 51 19.84 7.29 -16.24
CA LEU A 51 18.51 7.18 -16.84
C LEU A 51 17.93 5.76 -16.69
N LEU A 52 18.77 4.72 -16.84
CA LEU A 52 18.36 3.33 -16.62
C LEU A 52 17.95 3.08 -15.17
N ILE A 53 18.70 3.60 -14.21
CA ILE A 53 18.39 3.47 -12.78
C ILE A 53 17.04 4.13 -12.46
N VAL A 54 16.77 5.31 -13.01
CA VAL A 54 15.49 6.03 -12.82
C VAL A 54 14.34 5.28 -13.48
N GLY A 55 14.52 4.83 -14.72
CA GLY A 55 13.51 4.05 -15.45
C GLY A 55 13.17 2.74 -14.75
N ASN A 56 14.18 2.01 -14.26
CA ASN A 56 13.99 0.79 -13.48
C ASN A 56 13.29 1.07 -12.14
N THR A 57 13.64 2.16 -11.49
CA THR A 57 13.00 2.61 -10.23
C THR A 57 11.53 2.93 -10.47
N LEU A 58 11.21 3.67 -11.54
CA LEU A 58 9.84 4.00 -11.93
C LEU A 58 9.02 2.76 -12.28
N SER A 59 9.60 1.83 -13.04
CA SER A 59 8.97 0.56 -13.40
C SER A 59 8.59 -0.25 -12.15
N LYS A 60 9.54 -0.41 -11.21
CA LYS A 60 9.30 -1.08 -9.93
C LYS A 60 8.24 -0.38 -9.07
N LEU A 61 8.20 0.95 -9.12
CA LEU A 61 7.19 1.74 -8.40
C LEU A 61 5.79 1.57 -9.00
N TYR A 62 5.68 1.51 -10.33
CA TYR A 62 4.41 1.19 -10.99
C TYR A 62 3.98 -0.24 -10.77
N GLU A 63 4.92 -1.17 -10.66
CA GLU A 63 4.63 -2.57 -10.35
C GLU A 63 3.95 -2.73 -8.97
N ILE A 64 4.33 -1.92 -7.98
CA ILE A 64 3.66 -1.91 -6.66
C ILE A 64 2.38 -1.04 -6.66
N GLU A 65 2.27 -0.05 -7.55
CA GLU A 65 1.08 0.79 -7.67
C GLU A 65 -0.07 0.09 -8.41
N SER A 66 0.24 -0.68 -9.46
CA SER A 66 -0.75 -1.46 -10.23
C SER A 66 -1.58 -2.38 -9.34
N ASP A 67 -0.95 -3.01 -8.35
CA ASP A 67 -1.60 -3.95 -7.43
C ASP A 67 -2.38 -3.24 -6.31
N GLN A 68 -2.20 -1.92 -6.12
CA GLN A 68 -2.86 -1.14 -5.07
C GLN A 68 -4.38 -1.03 -5.28
N ASN A 69 -4.84 -1.03 -6.54
CA ASN A 69 -6.28 -1.00 -6.84
C ASN A 69 -7.01 -2.28 -6.42
N LEU A 70 -6.28 -3.37 -6.22
CA LEU A 70 -6.80 -4.65 -5.75
C LEU A 70 -6.62 -4.83 -4.24
N PHE A 71 -6.16 -3.81 -3.51
CA PHE A 71 -5.84 -3.92 -2.10
C PHE A 71 -7.09 -4.19 -1.25
N THR A 72 -7.09 -5.33 -0.56
CA THR A 72 -8.15 -5.80 0.34
C THR A 72 -7.55 -6.33 1.64
N ALA A 73 -8.37 -6.51 2.68
CA ALA A 73 -7.90 -7.12 3.95
C ALA A 73 -7.32 -8.53 3.76
N GLU A 74 -7.77 -9.27 2.74
CA GLU A 74 -7.37 -10.67 2.50
C GLU A 74 -6.02 -10.78 1.80
N ASN A 75 -5.74 -9.90 0.85
CA ASN A 75 -4.49 -9.92 0.08
C ASN A 75 -3.43 -8.93 0.60
N ALA A 76 -3.73 -8.13 1.62
CA ALA A 76 -2.81 -7.17 2.22
C ALA A 76 -1.45 -7.80 2.57
N LYS A 77 -1.45 -9.02 3.14
CA LYS A 77 -0.21 -9.75 3.46
C LYS A 77 0.66 -10.00 2.23
N GLN A 78 0.06 -10.45 1.13
CA GLN A 78 0.80 -10.73 -0.11
C GLN A 78 1.30 -9.43 -0.74
N TYR A 79 0.51 -8.36 -0.69
CA TYR A 79 0.91 -7.03 -1.13
C TYR A 79 2.15 -6.54 -0.35
N PHE A 80 2.15 -6.64 0.99
CA PHE A 80 3.30 -6.22 1.80
C PHE A 80 4.55 -7.05 1.56
N LEU A 81 4.43 -8.35 1.30
CA LEU A 81 5.58 -9.18 0.93
C LEU A 81 6.25 -8.68 -0.37
N LYS A 82 5.45 -8.32 -1.37
CA LYS A 82 5.94 -7.75 -2.63
C LYS A 82 6.52 -6.34 -2.41
N TYR A 83 5.84 -5.53 -1.60
CA TYR A 83 6.28 -4.18 -1.25
C TYR A 83 7.65 -4.21 -0.56
N ASP A 84 7.82 -5.12 0.41
CA ASP A 84 9.05 -5.29 1.18
C ASP A 84 10.19 -5.92 0.37
N SER A 85 9.91 -6.64 -0.73
CA SER A 85 10.96 -7.07 -1.66
C SER A 85 11.41 -5.94 -2.59
N ILE A 86 10.50 -5.07 -3.03
CA ILE A 86 10.77 -4.07 -4.07
C ILE A 86 11.34 -2.76 -3.51
N VAL A 87 10.87 -2.29 -2.35
CA VAL A 87 11.29 -1.01 -1.77
C VAL A 87 12.80 -0.94 -1.44
N PRO A 88 13.45 -1.98 -0.90
CA PRO A 88 14.89 -1.96 -0.70
C PRO A 88 15.68 -1.76 -2.00
N GLU A 89 15.24 -2.37 -3.10
CA GLU A 89 15.87 -2.20 -4.40
C GLU A 89 15.72 -0.75 -4.91
N ILE A 90 14.53 -0.16 -4.75
CA ILE A 90 14.29 1.26 -5.06
C ILE A 90 15.19 2.16 -4.22
N ASN A 91 15.31 1.91 -2.92
CA ASN A 91 16.15 2.73 -2.05
C ASN A 91 17.62 2.66 -2.47
N ASN A 92 18.13 1.47 -2.79
CA ASN A 92 19.50 1.30 -3.29
C ASN A 92 19.73 2.07 -4.60
N HIS A 93 18.75 2.06 -5.51
CA HIS A 93 18.82 2.85 -6.74
C HIS A 93 18.84 4.35 -6.46
N LEU A 94 17.95 4.83 -5.58
CA LEU A 94 17.89 6.23 -5.19
C LEU A 94 19.19 6.68 -4.50
N ASP A 95 19.78 5.85 -3.64
CA ASP A 95 21.07 6.14 -3.00
C ASP A 95 22.23 6.13 -4.00
N SER A 96 22.19 5.26 -5.02
CA SER A 96 23.16 5.29 -6.12
C SER A 96 23.05 6.62 -6.89
N LEU A 97 21.83 7.10 -7.16
CA LEU A 97 21.61 8.41 -7.80
C LEU A 97 22.15 9.56 -6.94
N LYS A 98 22.05 9.48 -5.61
CA LYS A 98 22.64 10.49 -4.70
C LYS A 98 24.16 10.54 -4.81
N GLN A 99 24.82 9.40 -5.00
CA GLN A 99 26.28 9.35 -5.15
C GLN A 99 26.76 9.91 -6.50
N LEU A 100 25.90 9.85 -7.54
CA LEU A 100 26.20 10.37 -8.87
C LEU A 100 26.00 11.88 -8.98
N THR A 101 25.21 12.49 -8.08
CA THR A 101 24.96 13.93 -8.09
C THR A 101 25.78 14.70 -7.06
N GLY A 102 26.33 15.84 -7.46
CA GLY A 102 26.92 16.84 -6.55
C GLY A 102 25.94 17.93 -6.11
N ASP A 103 24.70 17.94 -6.63
CA ASP A 103 23.72 18.99 -6.36
C ASP A 103 22.87 18.69 -5.14
N THR A 104 22.97 19.54 -4.12
CA THR A 104 22.19 19.44 -2.88
C THR A 104 20.68 19.49 -3.13
N ALA A 105 20.20 20.26 -4.11
CA ALA A 105 18.78 20.34 -4.41
C ALA A 105 18.25 19.00 -4.97
N ARG A 106 19.05 18.33 -5.81
CA ARG A 106 18.74 17.02 -6.37
C ARG A 106 18.74 15.91 -5.32
N ILE A 107 19.69 15.95 -4.38
CA ILE A 107 19.72 15.03 -3.23
C ILE A 107 18.44 15.19 -2.38
N ALA A 108 18.03 16.42 -2.08
CA ALA A 108 16.80 16.67 -1.31
C ALA A 108 15.53 16.14 -2.00
N LYS A 109 15.47 16.18 -3.34
CA LYS A 109 14.37 15.57 -4.12
C LYS A 109 14.37 14.04 -3.96
N LEU A 110 15.53 13.40 -4.06
CA LEU A 110 15.68 11.95 -3.86
C LEU A 110 15.30 11.52 -2.44
N ASP A 111 15.72 12.27 -1.42
CA ASP A 111 15.33 12.04 -0.02
C ASP A 111 13.82 12.17 0.17
N THR A 112 13.20 13.16 -0.49
CA THR A 112 11.74 13.33 -0.46
C THR A 112 11.04 12.12 -1.06
N ILE A 113 11.56 11.54 -2.15
CA ILE A 113 10.99 10.33 -2.75
C ILE A 113 11.08 9.14 -1.79
N GLN A 114 12.24 8.92 -1.14
CA GLN A 114 12.41 7.85 -0.14
C GLN A 114 11.46 8.02 1.05
N PHE A 115 11.29 9.26 1.52
CA PHE A 115 10.35 9.58 2.59
C PHE A 115 8.91 9.27 2.17
N LEU A 116 8.47 9.71 0.99
CA LEU A 116 7.11 9.47 0.49
C LEU A 116 6.81 7.97 0.29
N ILE A 117 7.80 7.17 -0.12
CA ILE A 117 7.66 5.71 -0.21
C ILE A 117 7.45 5.12 1.19
N SER A 118 8.27 5.53 2.16
CA SER A 118 8.16 5.05 3.54
C SER A 118 6.81 5.43 4.18
N ASP A 119 6.38 6.67 3.98
CA ASP A 119 5.08 7.18 4.43
C ASP A 119 3.92 6.39 3.79
N LYS A 120 4.01 6.11 2.49
CA LYS A 120 3.04 5.27 1.78
C LYS A 120 2.89 3.87 2.41
N LYS A 121 3.98 3.24 2.86
CA LYS A 121 3.92 1.94 3.55
C LYS A 121 3.09 2.03 4.84
N VAL A 122 3.38 3.01 5.69
CA VAL A 122 2.64 3.25 6.94
C VAL A 122 1.17 3.56 6.66
N ASN A 123 0.90 4.30 5.58
CA ASN A 123 -0.46 4.58 5.13
C ASN A 123 -1.22 3.30 4.77
N LEU A 124 -0.59 2.41 3.99
CA LEU A 124 -1.16 1.14 3.60
C LEU A 124 -1.38 0.18 4.78
N GLU A 125 -0.48 0.14 5.76
CA GLU A 125 -0.64 -0.67 6.97
C GLU A 125 -1.88 -0.24 7.76
N ILE A 126 -2.10 1.07 7.91
CA ILE A 126 -3.30 1.60 8.55
C ILE A 126 -4.56 1.25 7.73
N VAL A 127 -4.50 1.35 6.40
CA VAL A 127 -5.62 0.94 5.54
C VAL A 127 -5.93 -0.55 5.71
N ALA A 128 -4.91 -1.42 5.81
CA ALA A 128 -5.12 -2.85 6.05
C ALA A 128 -5.82 -3.12 7.38
N ILE A 129 -5.39 -2.46 8.46
CA ILE A 129 -6.01 -2.56 9.78
C ILE A 129 -7.47 -2.08 9.74
N LEU A 130 -7.74 -0.96 9.05
CA LEU A 130 -9.09 -0.43 8.90
C LEU A 130 -9.98 -1.36 8.09
N LEU A 131 -9.48 -1.92 6.98
CA LEU A 131 -10.21 -2.89 6.16
C LEU A 131 -10.53 -4.16 6.95
N ASP A 132 -9.58 -4.66 7.75
CA ASP A 132 -9.81 -5.83 8.60
C ASP A 132 -10.82 -5.50 9.72
N SER A 133 -10.75 -4.31 10.32
CA SER A 133 -11.71 -3.83 11.31
C SER A 133 -13.12 -3.67 10.73
N ILE A 134 -13.24 -3.19 9.49
CA ILE A 134 -14.52 -3.08 8.77
C ILE A 134 -15.08 -4.48 8.47
N ARG A 135 -14.22 -5.43 8.05
CA ARG A 135 -14.62 -6.81 7.75
C ARG A 135 -15.07 -7.58 9.00
N GLN A 136 -14.39 -7.38 10.13
CA GLN A 136 -14.72 -8.02 11.40
C GLN A 136 -15.94 -7.37 12.11
N SER A 137 -16.34 -6.16 11.68
CA SER A 137 -17.55 -5.52 12.18
C SER A 137 -18.79 -6.32 11.75
N PRO A 138 -19.72 -6.64 12.66
CA PRO A 138 -20.94 -7.36 12.30
C PRO A 138 -21.72 -6.61 11.22
N VAL A 139 -22.12 -7.31 10.15
CA VAL A 139 -22.99 -6.76 9.11
C VAL A 139 -24.39 -6.63 9.72
N ILE A 140 -24.78 -5.43 10.11
CA ILE A 140 -26.16 -5.17 10.56
C ILE A 140 -27.06 -5.16 9.32
N THR A 141 -27.47 -6.35 8.86
CA THR A 141 -28.55 -6.51 7.89
C THR A 141 -29.89 -6.28 8.61
N ARG A 142 -30.15 -5.03 9.03
CA ARG A 142 -31.50 -4.48 9.24
C ARG A 142 -31.45 -3.05 9.77
N GLN A 143 -31.70 -2.09 8.87
CA GLN A 143 -32.75 -1.12 9.15
C GLN A 143 -34.08 -1.77 8.74
N MET A 144 -34.59 -2.72 9.50
CA MET A 144 -36.03 -3.01 9.47
C MET A 144 -36.42 -3.34 10.90
N GLU A 145 -37.50 -2.74 11.35
CA GLU A 145 -38.21 -3.09 12.57
C GLU A 145 -38.23 -4.61 12.76
N SER A 146 -37.45 -5.16 13.71
CA SER A 146 -37.72 -6.53 14.15
C SER A 146 -37.31 -6.74 15.59
N SER A 147 -38.32 -7.01 16.41
CA SER A 147 -38.27 -7.62 17.73
C SER A 147 -37.67 -9.04 17.68
N TYR A 148 -36.44 -9.20 17.20
CA TYR A 148 -35.77 -10.50 17.15
C TYR A 148 -34.75 -10.59 18.28
N VAL A 149 -35.13 -11.31 19.33
CA VAL A 149 -34.24 -11.68 20.43
C VAL A 149 -33.37 -12.86 19.97
N PRO A 150 -32.03 -12.75 19.98
CA PRO A 150 -31.12 -13.83 19.59
C PRO A 150 -31.39 -15.14 20.36
N LYS A 151 -31.17 -16.31 19.74
CA LYS A 151 -31.44 -17.62 20.37
C LYS A 151 -30.58 -17.87 21.61
N GLU A 152 -29.35 -17.36 21.60
CA GLU A 152 -28.41 -17.41 22.71
C GLU A 152 -28.92 -16.57 23.88
N LEU A 153 -29.46 -15.38 23.59
CA LEU A 153 -30.09 -14.52 24.58
C LEU A 153 -31.37 -15.15 25.13
N ASN A 154 -32.16 -15.82 24.28
CA ASN A 154 -33.34 -16.56 24.72
C ASN A 154 -32.98 -17.73 25.64
N ARG A 155 -31.86 -18.41 25.36
CA ARG A 155 -31.33 -19.47 26.23
C ARG A 155 -30.84 -18.90 27.56
N GLU A 156 -30.08 -17.82 27.54
CA GLU A 156 -29.58 -17.15 28.76
C GLU A 156 -30.70 -16.56 29.61
N ILE A 157 -31.74 -16.00 28.98
CA ILE A 157 -32.98 -15.57 29.64
C ILE A 157 -33.68 -16.77 30.27
N SER A 158 -33.81 -17.88 29.55
CA SER A 158 -34.44 -19.12 30.07
C SER A 158 -33.64 -19.71 31.23
N ASP A 159 -32.31 -19.73 31.13
CA ASP A 159 -31.40 -20.22 32.17
C ASP A 159 -31.46 -19.31 33.41
N TYR A 160 -31.48 -17.98 33.23
CA TYR A 160 -31.64 -17.01 34.32
C TYR A 160 -33.00 -17.14 35.02
N LEU A 161 -34.09 -17.22 34.24
CA LEU A 161 -35.44 -17.44 34.78
C LEU A 161 -35.56 -18.78 35.52
N THR A 162 -34.85 -19.81 35.06
CA THR A 162 -34.83 -21.14 35.70
C THR A 162 -34.00 -21.13 36.97
N SER A 163 -32.81 -20.50 36.95
CA SER A 163 -31.91 -20.39 38.10
C SER A 163 -32.50 -19.60 39.27
N ARG A 164 -33.39 -18.63 39.00
CA ARG A 164 -34.12 -17.86 40.02
C ARG A 164 -35.50 -18.43 40.36
N ASN A 165 -35.90 -19.61 39.86
CA ASN A 165 -37.24 -20.18 40.04
C ASN A 165 -38.38 -19.25 39.56
N LEU A 166 -38.14 -18.46 38.52
CA LEU A 166 -39.12 -17.55 37.91
C LEU A 166 -39.87 -18.22 36.75
N ASN A 167 -39.40 -19.38 36.29
CA ASN A 167 -39.95 -20.13 35.16
C ASN A 167 -40.89 -21.26 35.58
N THR A 168 -41.70 -21.06 36.63
CA THR A 168 -42.69 -22.05 37.05
C THR A 168 -43.93 -21.96 36.15
N PRO A 169 -44.20 -22.92 35.25
CA PRO A 169 -45.55 -23.05 34.70
C PRO A 169 -46.47 -23.29 35.89
N LYS A 170 -47.51 -22.46 36.04
CA LYS A 170 -48.53 -22.61 37.08
C LYS A 170 -49.06 -24.04 37.10
N ARG A 171 -48.49 -24.91 37.95
CA ARG A 171 -49.28 -25.96 38.56
C ARG A 171 -50.10 -25.21 39.58
N ASN A 172 -51.36 -24.96 39.25
CA ASN A 172 -52.34 -24.44 40.19
C ASN A 172 -52.51 -25.53 41.27
N GLU A 173 -51.57 -25.62 42.20
CA GLU A 173 -51.77 -26.34 43.44
C GLU A 173 -52.57 -25.39 44.32
N SER A 174 -53.89 -25.45 44.11
CA SER A 174 -54.87 -24.90 45.01
C SER A 174 -54.78 -25.68 46.32
N ASP A 175 -54.08 -25.13 47.30
CA ASP A 175 -54.11 -25.61 48.68
C ASP A 175 -55.53 -25.42 49.21
N THR A 176 -56.36 -26.42 48.95
CA THR A 176 -57.74 -26.47 49.41
C THR A 176 -57.70 -27.11 50.79
N SER A 177 -57.61 -26.32 51.86
CA SER A 177 -57.87 -26.89 53.18
C SER A 177 -59.36 -27.11 53.34
N VAL A 178 -59.80 -28.35 53.18
CA VAL A 178 -61.19 -28.75 53.43
C VAL A 178 -61.40 -28.78 54.94
N VAL A 179 -62.17 -27.83 55.48
CA VAL A 179 -62.69 -27.96 56.85
C VAL A 179 -63.76 -29.03 56.80
N LEU A 180 -63.41 -30.26 57.19
CA LEU A 180 -64.34 -31.39 57.31
C LEU A 180 -65.42 -31.02 58.34
N GLY A 181 -66.63 -30.72 57.87
CA GLY A 181 -67.81 -30.69 58.71
C GLY A 181 -68.07 -32.06 59.34
N GLU A 182 -68.45 -32.08 60.61
CA GLU A 182 -68.70 -33.29 61.39
C GLU A 182 -69.65 -34.27 60.67
N ARG A 183 -69.30 -35.56 60.63
CA ARG A 183 -69.99 -36.58 59.82
C ARG A 183 -71.36 -36.91 60.40
N ARG A 184 -72.41 -36.24 59.92
CA ARG A 184 -73.81 -36.47 60.35
C ARG A 184 -74.38 -37.76 59.75
N GLY A 185 -75.14 -38.51 60.55
CA GLY A 185 -75.74 -39.80 60.20
C GLY A 185 -76.78 -39.73 59.09
N PHE A 186 -77.11 -40.86 58.46
CA PHE A 186 -78.00 -40.92 57.28
C PHE A 186 -79.37 -40.27 57.54
N LEU A 187 -79.96 -40.48 58.72
CA LEU A 187 -81.27 -39.93 59.10
C LEU A 187 -81.27 -38.39 59.29
N ASP A 188 -80.20 -37.83 59.86
CA ASP A 188 -80.06 -36.37 60.03
C ASP A 188 -79.92 -35.63 58.71
N ARG A 189 -79.39 -36.31 57.68
CA ARG A 189 -79.30 -35.76 56.33
C ARG A 189 -80.66 -35.71 55.63
N VAL A 190 -81.56 -36.66 55.89
CA VAL A 190 -82.89 -36.68 55.26
C VAL A 190 -83.85 -35.68 55.91
N ARG A 191 -83.72 -35.45 57.22
CA ARG A 191 -84.54 -34.47 57.94
C ARG A 191 -84.22 -33.02 57.54
N ASN A 192 -82.96 -32.73 57.23
CA ASN A 192 -82.48 -31.36 57.00
C ASN A 192 -82.55 -30.91 55.52
N VAL A 193 -83.16 -31.69 54.62
CA VAL A 193 -83.32 -31.31 53.19
C VAL A 193 -84.20 -30.05 53.00
N PHE A 194 -84.99 -29.68 54.01
CA PHE A 194 -85.91 -28.53 53.94
C PHE A 194 -85.50 -27.33 54.79
N VAL A 195 -84.30 -27.32 55.36
CA VAL A 195 -83.76 -26.16 56.09
C VAL A 195 -82.51 -25.67 55.37
N ALA A 196 -82.60 -24.51 54.73
CA ALA A 196 -81.47 -23.85 54.11
C ALA A 196 -80.43 -23.50 55.18
N SER A 197 -79.40 -24.33 55.32
CA SER A 197 -78.23 -24.01 56.13
C SER A 197 -77.15 -23.44 55.22
N GLN A 198 -76.52 -22.35 55.66
CA GLN A 198 -75.43 -21.66 54.96
C GLN A 198 -74.26 -22.61 54.80
N ASP A 199 -74.09 -23.14 53.59
CA ASP A 199 -72.99 -24.05 53.27
C ASP A 199 -71.81 -23.24 52.72
N SER A 200 -70.73 -23.27 53.49
CA SER A 200 -69.30 -23.13 53.13
C SER A 200 -69.00 -22.38 51.82
N THR A 201 -68.72 -21.07 51.89
CA THR A 201 -68.24 -20.29 50.73
C THR A 201 -66.76 -20.54 50.48
N ILE A 202 -66.40 -20.91 49.25
CA ILE A 202 -65.02 -21.12 48.80
C ILE A 202 -64.43 -19.75 48.41
N VAL A 203 -63.36 -19.32 49.08
CA VAL A 203 -62.57 -18.14 48.66
C VAL A 203 -61.29 -18.65 47.99
N ILE A 204 -61.17 -18.43 46.68
CA ILE A 204 -60.00 -18.79 45.88
C ILE A 204 -59.05 -17.61 45.90
N GLU A 205 -57.94 -17.72 46.64
CA GLU A 205 -56.86 -16.72 46.59
C GLU A 205 -55.68 -17.29 45.78
N SER A 206 -55.39 -16.68 44.63
CA SER A 206 -54.26 -17.07 43.78
C SER A 206 -53.08 -16.13 44.01
N LYS A 207 -52.01 -16.62 44.63
CA LYS A 207 -50.78 -15.85 44.86
C LYS A 207 -49.81 -16.06 43.71
N SER A 208 -49.65 -15.06 42.85
CA SER A 208 -48.57 -15.04 41.85
C SER A 208 -47.29 -14.49 42.51
N VAL A 209 -46.14 -15.13 42.26
CA VAL A 209 -44.85 -14.83 42.91
C VAL A 209 -44.02 -13.79 42.14
N LEU A 210 -44.57 -13.19 41.08
CA LEU A 210 -43.92 -12.11 40.36
C LEU A 210 -44.88 -10.94 40.19
N ALA A 211 -44.51 -9.80 40.77
CA ALA A 211 -45.16 -8.54 40.44
C ALA A 211 -44.86 -8.24 38.96
N GLU A 212 -45.90 -8.00 38.17
CA GLU A 212 -45.85 -7.71 36.73
C GLU A 212 -44.86 -6.58 36.38
N ASN A 213 -44.57 -5.70 37.35
CA ASN A 213 -43.60 -4.62 37.26
C ASN A 213 -42.14 -5.08 37.19
N ASP A 214 -41.77 -6.16 37.88
CA ASP A 214 -40.38 -6.64 37.93
C ASP A 214 -39.97 -7.33 36.62
N PHE A 215 -40.91 -8.05 35.99
CA PHE A 215 -40.71 -8.64 34.66
C PHE A 215 -40.54 -7.56 33.59
N LYS A 216 -41.37 -6.51 33.63
CA LYS A 216 -41.30 -5.37 32.72
C LYS A 216 -39.93 -4.67 32.80
N LEU A 217 -39.40 -4.44 34.00
CA LEU A 217 -38.10 -3.79 34.21
C LEU A 217 -36.94 -4.57 33.59
N VAL A 218 -36.95 -5.90 33.71
CA VAL A 218 -35.91 -6.78 33.15
C VAL A 218 -35.95 -6.76 31.62
N VAL A 219 -37.15 -6.85 31.02
CA VAL A 219 -37.33 -6.77 29.57
C VAL A 219 -36.90 -5.41 29.03
N ASP A 220 -37.31 -4.31 29.67
CA ASP A 220 -36.94 -2.94 29.29
C ASP A 220 -35.41 -2.73 29.36
N THR A 221 -34.76 -3.29 30.38
CA THR A 221 -33.30 -3.21 30.56
C THR A 221 -32.56 -3.98 29.46
N ILE A 222 -33.00 -5.18 29.11
CA ILE A 222 -32.40 -5.99 28.05
C ILE A 222 -32.59 -5.33 26.69
N ILE A 223 -33.80 -4.82 26.39
CA ILE A 223 -34.10 -4.09 25.15
C ILE A 223 -33.21 -2.85 25.03
N ASN A 224 -33.05 -2.07 26.10
CA ASN A 224 -32.16 -0.91 26.08
C ASN A 224 -30.69 -1.31 25.88
N LYS A 225 -30.23 -2.39 26.51
CA LYS A 225 -28.85 -2.88 26.35
C LYS A 225 -28.58 -3.33 24.92
N VAL A 226 -29.50 -4.06 24.30
CA VAL A 226 -29.40 -4.51 22.90
C VAL A 226 -29.45 -3.34 21.93
N ARG A 227 -30.39 -2.40 22.13
CA ARG A 227 -30.46 -1.17 21.30
C ARG A 227 -29.22 -0.30 21.46
N TYR A 228 -28.66 -0.24 22.66
CA TYR A 228 -27.41 0.50 22.91
C TYR A 228 -26.21 -0.18 22.24
N SER A 229 -26.09 -1.51 22.33
CA SER A 229 -25.00 -2.23 21.64
C SER A 229 -25.09 -2.10 20.13
N GLU A 230 -26.30 -2.20 19.55
CA GLU A 230 -26.51 -2.01 18.11
C GLU A 230 -26.12 -0.58 17.67
N ARG A 231 -26.53 0.44 18.42
CA ARG A 231 -26.12 1.83 18.15
C ARG A 231 -24.62 2.04 18.27
N LEU A 232 -23.98 1.43 19.27
CA LEU A 232 -22.54 1.51 19.49
C LEU A 232 -21.77 0.85 18.34
N ASP A 233 -22.24 -0.30 17.85
CA ASP A 233 -21.63 -1.01 16.73
C ASP A 233 -21.81 -0.25 15.40
N LEU A 234 -22.99 0.35 15.17
CA LEU A 234 -23.24 1.23 14.02
C LEU A 234 -22.34 2.48 14.05
N GLU A 235 -22.19 3.11 15.21
CA GLU A 235 -21.32 4.27 15.36
C GLU A 235 -19.86 3.88 15.11
N ARG A 236 -19.40 2.78 15.70
CA ARG A 236 -18.04 2.25 15.47
C ARG A 236 -17.79 1.95 13.99
N GLN A 237 -18.76 1.35 13.30
CA GLN A 237 -18.67 1.09 11.86
C GLN A 237 -18.51 2.38 11.05
N LYS A 238 -19.32 3.42 11.35
CA LYS A 238 -19.19 4.72 10.69
C LYS A 238 -17.82 5.36 10.95
N GLN A 239 -17.31 5.26 12.17
CA GLN A 239 -15.98 5.79 12.51
C GLN A 239 -14.89 5.11 11.68
N PHE A 240 -14.92 3.78 11.53
CA PHE A 240 -13.96 3.07 10.67
C PHE A 240 -14.10 3.43 9.19
N GLN A 241 -15.34 3.58 8.69
CA GLN A 241 -15.58 4.00 7.30
C GLN A 241 -15.06 5.42 7.03
N LEU A 242 -15.30 6.36 7.95
CA LEU A 242 -14.79 7.73 7.84
C LEU A 242 -13.26 7.77 7.90
N ALA A 243 -12.65 7.05 8.85
CA ALA A 243 -11.20 6.94 8.94
C ALA A 243 -10.59 6.35 7.66
N PHE A 244 -11.23 5.33 7.07
CA PHE A 244 -10.82 4.73 5.81
C PHE A 244 -10.90 5.71 4.62
N ILE A 245 -11.98 6.49 4.50
CA ILE A 245 -12.14 7.49 3.45
C ILE A 245 -11.06 8.59 3.58
N LEU A 246 -10.84 9.10 4.80
CA LEU A 246 -9.81 10.10 5.06
C LEU A 246 -8.43 9.58 4.66
N ARG A 247 -8.11 8.34 5.07
CA ARG A 247 -6.83 7.70 4.75
C ARG A 247 -6.65 7.45 3.25
N GLN A 248 -7.73 7.09 2.54
CA GLN A 248 -7.69 7.00 1.08
C GLN A 248 -7.38 8.35 0.42
N GLY A 249 -7.96 9.45 0.93
CA GLY A 249 -7.69 10.79 0.43
C GLY A 249 -6.21 11.18 0.59
N GLU A 250 -5.66 10.96 1.78
CA GLU A 250 -4.23 11.16 2.08
C GLU A 250 -3.34 10.31 1.17
N MET A 251 -3.67 9.03 0.99
CA MET A 251 -2.93 8.13 0.12
C MET A 251 -2.98 8.54 -1.35
N SER A 252 -4.13 9.02 -1.84
CA SER A 252 -4.26 9.57 -3.20
C SER A 252 -3.38 10.81 -3.38
N HIS A 253 -3.32 11.68 -2.38
CA HIS A 253 -2.45 12.85 -2.38
C HIS A 253 -0.97 12.45 -2.41
N THR A 254 -0.54 11.52 -1.54
CA THR A 254 0.83 10.99 -1.52
C THR A 254 1.22 10.36 -2.85
N ASN A 255 0.34 9.58 -3.48
CA ASN A 255 0.58 9.03 -4.82
C ASN A 255 0.79 10.13 -5.87
N ARG A 256 -0.07 11.16 -5.90
CA ARG A 256 0.11 12.29 -6.84
C ARG A 256 1.42 13.03 -6.63
N MET A 257 1.80 13.25 -5.36
CA MET A 257 3.06 13.89 -5.01
C MET A 257 4.27 13.05 -5.45
N LEU A 258 4.21 11.74 -5.22
CA LEU A 258 5.26 10.80 -5.64
C LEU A 258 5.43 10.84 -7.17
N THR A 259 4.34 10.71 -7.93
CA THR A 259 4.35 10.79 -9.39
C THR A 259 4.92 12.13 -9.89
N ALA A 260 4.49 13.25 -9.30
CA ALA A 260 4.99 14.57 -9.69
C ALA A 260 6.48 14.75 -9.39
N ARG A 261 6.96 14.23 -8.25
CA ARG A 261 8.40 14.30 -7.90
C ARG A 261 9.26 13.45 -8.82
N ILE A 262 8.76 12.29 -9.23
CA ILE A 262 9.50 11.41 -10.13
C ILE A 262 9.51 11.95 -11.56
N ASP A 263 8.39 12.50 -12.04
CA ASP A 263 8.32 13.16 -13.35
C ASP A 263 9.28 14.36 -13.44
N ASP A 264 9.33 15.18 -12.39
CA ASP A 264 10.29 16.28 -12.27
C ASP A 264 11.75 15.79 -12.26
N LEU A 265 12.02 14.69 -11.55
CA LEU A 265 13.35 14.09 -11.51
C LEU A 265 13.75 13.50 -12.88
N LEU A 266 12.85 12.80 -13.55
CA LEU A 266 13.06 12.23 -14.87
C LEU A 266 13.33 13.33 -15.90
N LYS A 267 12.50 14.38 -15.94
CA LYS A 267 12.72 15.54 -16.82
C LYS A 267 14.05 16.22 -16.56
N GLY A 268 14.44 16.36 -15.29
CA GLY A 268 15.74 16.91 -14.91
C GLY A 268 16.90 16.11 -15.50
N ILE A 269 16.83 14.78 -15.40
CA ILE A 269 17.86 13.87 -15.91
C ILE A 269 17.89 13.87 -17.43
N GLU A 270 16.73 13.78 -18.10
CA GLU A 270 16.63 13.85 -19.55
C GLU A 270 17.24 15.14 -20.12
N GLN A 271 16.98 16.29 -19.48
CA GLN A 271 17.56 17.56 -19.90
C GLN A 271 19.06 17.62 -19.70
N GLU A 272 19.56 17.07 -18.60
CA GLU A 272 21.00 17.01 -18.31
C GLU A 272 21.73 16.14 -19.35
N GLU A 273 21.19 14.96 -19.65
CA GLU A 273 21.68 14.03 -20.66
C GLU A 273 21.67 14.64 -22.06
N LEU A 274 20.57 15.29 -22.46
CA LEU A 274 20.48 16.01 -23.72
C LEU A 274 21.56 17.10 -23.83
N ARG A 275 21.78 17.86 -22.75
CA ARG A 275 22.79 18.92 -22.73
C ARG A 275 24.21 18.36 -22.84
N LYS A 276 24.52 17.28 -22.12
CA LYS A 276 25.82 16.59 -22.21
C LYS A 276 26.04 16.02 -23.61
N SER A 277 25.05 15.36 -24.21
CA SER A 277 25.11 14.85 -25.59
C SER A 277 25.36 15.96 -26.62
N LEU A 278 24.69 17.11 -26.47
CA LEU A 278 24.91 18.28 -27.32
C LEU A 278 26.34 18.84 -27.17
N GLN A 279 26.86 18.93 -25.94
CA GLN A 279 28.25 19.32 -25.70
C GLN A 279 29.22 18.37 -26.37
N LEU A 280 29.00 17.06 -26.21
CA LEU A 280 29.81 16.03 -26.85
C LEU A 280 29.81 16.13 -28.39
N ILE A 281 28.66 16.44 -29.01
CA ILE A 281 28.59 16.67 -30.46
C ILE A 281 29.39 17.94 -30.84
N SER A 282 29.26 19.01 -30.05
CA SER A 282 30.02 20.25 -30.24
C SER A 282 31.53 19.99 -30.17
N ASP A 283 31.98 19.25 -29.17
CA ASP A 283 33.39 18.93 -28.96
C ASP A 283 33.93 18.02 -30.05
N LYS A 284 33.14 17.03 -30.50
CA LYS A 284 33.48 16.21 -31.68
C LYS A 284 33.69 17.08 -32.91
N LYS A 285 32.79 18.04 -33.14
CA LYS A 285 32.88 18.97 -34.29
C LYS A 285 34.12 19.85 -34.19
N ARG A 286 34.46 20.36 -33.00
CA ARG A 286 35.69 21.12 -32.76
C ARG A 286 36.93 20.27 -33.01
N ALA A 287 36.99 19.05 -32.46
CA ALA A 287 38.10 18.12 -32.67
C ALA A 287 38.29 17.76 -34.16
N LEU A 288 37.20 17.48 -34.88
CA LEU A 288 37.24 17.23 -36.33
C LEU A 288 37.72 18.45 -37.12
N SER A 289 37.25 19.64 -36.79
CA SER A 289 37.70 20.87 -37.47
C SER A 289 39.17 21.21 -37.21
N GLY A 290 39.67 20.95 -35.99
CA GLY A 290 41.08 21.09 -35.64
C GLY A 290 41.95 20.07 -36.38
N SER A 291 41.48 18.81 -36.45
CA SER A 291 42.15 17.73 -37.17
C SER A 291 42.18 17.96 -38.69
N GLN A 292 41.13 18.52 -39.29
CA GLN A 292 41.11 18.89 -40.70
C GLN A 292 42.20 19.90 -41.06
N ARG A 293 42.43 20.91 -40.21
CA ARG A 293 43.51 21.89 -40.46
C ARG A 293 44.89 21.26 -40.38
N THR A 294 45.13 20.38 -39.41
CA THR A 294 46.41 19.65 -39.32
C THR A 294 46.59 18.68 -40.48
N MET A 295 45.51 18.02 -40.92
CA MET A 295 45.54 17.10 -42.07
C MET A 295 45.82 17.83 -43.38
N LEU A 296 45.22 19.01 -43.59
CA LEU A 296 45.52 19.85 -44.76
C LEU A 296 46.97 20.34 -44.77
N LEU A 297 47.53 20.74 -43.63
CA LEU A 297 48.92 21.15 -43.51
C LEU A 297 49.91 20.00 -43.75
N VAL A 298 49.63 18.81 -43.23
CA VAL A 298 50.47 17.62 -43.47
C VAL A 298 50.37 17.21 -44.94
N SER A 299 49.17 17.25 -45.53
CA SER A 299 48.96 16.92 -46.95
C SER A 299 49.63 17.92 -47.88
N SER A 300 49.60 19.22 -47.59
CA SER A 300 50.29 20.24 -48.38
C SER A 300 51.81 20.12 -48.27
N LEU A 301 52.34 19.86 -47.08
CA LEU A 301 53.77 19.65 -46.87
C LEU A 301 54.28 18.38 -47.58
N ALA A 302 53.50 17.30 -47.57
CA ALA A 302 53.83 16.08 -48.31
C ALA A 302 53.86 16.30 -49.83
N LEU A 303 52.92 17.08 -50.37
CA LEU A 303 52.90 17.47 -51.78
C LEU A 303 54.11 18.32 -52.17
N LEU A 304 54.56 19.19 -51.28
CA LEU A 304 55.74 20.05 -51.46
C LEU A 304 57.06 19.27 -51.40
N ILE A 305 57.09 18.13 -50.74
CA ILE A 305 58.26 17.22 -50.68
C ILE A 305 58.27 16.27 -51.89
N ALA A 306 57.10 15.93 -52.42
CA ALA A 306 56.95 15.01 -53.55
C ALA A 306 57.18 15.66 -54.92
N TYR A 307 57.21 17.00 -54.99
CA TYR A 307 57.42 17.80 -56.20
C TYR A 307 58.75 18.57 -56.11
#